data_AF-A0A142L434-F1
#
_entry.id   AF-A0A142L434-F1
#
_cell.length_a   1.000
_cell.length_b   1.000
_cell.length_c   1.000
_cell.angle_alpha   90.00
_cell.angle_beta   90.00
_cell.angle_gamma   90.00
#
_symmetry.space_group_name_H-M   'P 1'
#
loop_
_entity.id
_entity.type
_entity.pdbx_description
1 polymer ?
#
loop_
_entity_poly.entity_id
_entity_poly.type
_entity_poly.pdbx_seq_one_letter_code
_entity_poly.pdbx_strand_id
1 'polypeptide(L)'
;MRKYLYLSIILLLFACAPEKPKAPADALTQQQMSDVLADMHLADVISSGKMGTDSANQAAVNYREVIYKKHNTNHQQFTESFNFYKEHPILMDSIYAEVITKLSNKETEYRGK
;
A
#
# COMPACT_ATOMS: atom_id res chain seq x y z
N MET A 1 52.04 -4.71 -1.80
CA MET A 1 51.41 -4.08 -2.99
C MET A 1 50.17 -4.85 -3.47
N ARG A 2 50.32 -6.04 -4.06
CA ARG A 2 49.22 -6.81 -4.69
C ARG A 2 48.10 -7.27 -3.73
N LYS A 3 48.42 -7.60 -2.47
CA LYS A 3 47.44 -7.95 -1.42
C LYS A 3 46.50 -6.81 -1.03
N TYR A 4 46.95 -5.56 -1.09
CA TYR A 4 46.13 -4.38 -0.78
C TYR A 4 45.13 -4.07 -1.89
N LEU A 5 45.47 -4.43 -3.14
CA LEU A 5 44.58 -4.30 -4.30
C LEU A 5 43.38 -5.26 -4.20
N TYR A 6 43.60 -6.48 -3.74
CA TYR A 6 42.51 -7.43 -3.46
C TYR A 6 41.63 -6.97 -2.29
N LEU A 7 42.23 -6.35 -1.26
CA LEU A 7 41.48 -5.83 -0.11
C LEU A 7 40.59 -4.63 -0.48
N SER A 8 41.04 -3.75 -1.39
CA SER A 8 40.22 -2.62 -1.85
C SER A 8 39.04 -3.07 -2.72
N ILE A 9 39.23 -4.11 -3.55
CA ILE A 9 38.18 -4.69 -4.40
C ILE A 9 37.06 -5.32 -3.56
N ILE A 10 37.39 -5.97 -2.45
CA ILE A 10 36.40 -6.56 -1.53
C ILE A 10 35.59 -5.47 -0.80
N LEU A 11 36.22 -4.34 -0.47
CA LEU A 11 35.54 -3.23 0.22
C LEU A 11 34.53 -2.49 -0.68
N LEU A 12 34.79 -2.44 -1.99
CA LEU A 12 33.88 -1.87 -2.99
C LEU A 12 32.57 -2.67 -3.13
N LEU A 13 32.55 -3.96 -2.78
CA LEU A 13 31.36 -4.81 -2.87
C LEU A 13 30.31 -4.50 -1.79
N PHE A 14 30.69 -3.84 -0.69
CA PHE A 14 29.78 -3.48 0.40
C PHE A 14 29.34 -2.00 0.38
N ALA A 15 29.85 -1.20 -0.58
CA ALA A 15 29.55 0.23 -0.65
C ALA A 15 28.14 0.52 -1.21
N CYS A 16 27.47 -0.46 -1.80
CA CYS A 16 26.16 -0.31 -2.40
C CYS A 16 25.07 -0.94 -1.50
N ALA A 17 24.93 -0.44 -0.27
CA ALA A 17 23.72 -0.67 0.49
C ALA A 17 22.66 0.32 -0.02
N PRO A 18 21.54 -0.14 -0.61
CA PRO A 18 20.49 0.78 -1.02
C PRO A 18 19.95 1.49 0.22
N GLU A 19 19.97 2.82 0.21
CA GLU A 19 19.32 3.60 1.26
C GLU A 19 17.83 3.26 1.27
N LYS A 20 17.31 2.90 2.44
CA LYS A 20 15.88 2.69 2.59
C LYS A 20 15.21 4.05 2.37
N PRO A 21 14.26 4.16 1.42
CA PRO A 21 13.56 5.40 1.19
C PRO A 21 12.83 5.80 2.48
N LYS A 22 13.06 7.03 2.92
CA LYS A 22 12.43 7.57 4.13
C LYS A 22 11.05 8.06 3.77
N ALA A 23 10.02 7.39 4.29
CA ALA A 23 8.65 7.86 4.18
C ALA A 23 8.47 9.20 4.91
N PRO A 24 7.51 10.05 4.49
CA PRO A 24 7.08 11.21 5.26
C PRO A 24 6.74 10.83 6.70
N ALA A 25 6.97 11.73 7.65
CA ALA A 25 6.83 11.44 9.09
C ALA A 25 5.40 10.99 9.49
N ASP A 26 4.39 11.44 8.75
CA ASP A 26 2.98 11.11 8.98
C ASP A 26 2.44 10.08 7.96
N ALA A 27 3.31 9.43 7.18
CA ALA A 27 2.85 8.45 6.20
C ALA A 27 2.32 7.17 6.86
N LEU A 28 1.25 6.61 6.28
CA LEU A 28 0.73 5.29 6.63
C LEU A 28 1.83 4.24 6.45
N THR A 29 1.96 3.35 7.42
CA THR A 29 2.80 2.16 7.28
C THR A 29 2.28 1.26 6.15
N GLN A 30 3.13 0.35 5.63
CA GLN A 30 2.72 -0.59 4.58
C GLN A 30 1.48 -1.40 4.98
N GLN A 31 1.42 -1.83 6.24
CA GLN A 31 0.29 -2.58 6.79
C GLN A 31 -0.99 -1.73 6.85
N GLN A 32 -0.91 -0.50 7.35
CA GLN A 32 -2.07 0.41 7.35
C GLN A 32 -2.53 0.73 5.93
N MET A 33 -1.59 0.94 5.00
CA MET A 33 -1.92 1.20 3.60
C MET A 33 -2.62 -0.01 2.96
N SER A 34 -2.13 -1.23 3.19
CA SER A 34 -2.74 -2.44 2.65
C SER A 34 -4.14 -2.70 3.24
N ASP A 35 -4.34 -2.41 4.52
CA ASP A 35 -5.65 -2.49 5.18
C ASP A 35 -6.66 -1.48 4.58
N VAL A 36 -6.24 -0.23 4.38
CA VAL A 36 -7.07 0.83 3.77
C VAL A 36 -7.43 0.47 2.32
N LEU A 37 -6.43 0.09 1.51
CA LEU A 37 -6.64 -0.24 0.09
C LEU A 37 -7.56 -1.46 -0.10
N ALA A 38 -7.42 -2.49 0.74
CA ALA A 38 -8.30 -3.66 0.69
C ALA A 38 -9.77 -3.28 0.92
N ASP A 39 -10.04 -2.43 1.92
CA ASP A 39 -11.41 -1.98 2.19
C ASP A 39 -11.93 -1.02 1.10
N MET A 40 -11.08 -0.18 0.51
CA MET A 40 -11.44 0.67 -0.63
C MET A 40 -11.87 -0.16 -1.84
N HIS A 41 -11.08 -1.15 -2.23
CA HIS A 41 -11.42 -2.03 -3.37
C HIS A 41 -12.71 -2.81 -3.12
N LEU A 42 -12.93 -3.27 -1.88
CA LEU A 42 -14.19 -3.93 -1.52
C LEU A 42 -15.39 -2.98 -1.65
N ALA A 43 -15.27 -1.74 -1.20
CA ALA A 43 -16.32 -0.74 -1.34
C ALA A 43 -16.59 -0.38 -2.80
N ASP A 44 -15.57 -0.26 -3.65
CA ASP A 44 -15.72 0.01 -5.07
C ASP A 44 -16.55 -1.08 -5.74
N VAL A 45 -16.25 -2.36 -5.51
CA VAL A 45 -17.02 -3.51 -6.04
C VAL A 45 -18.48 -3.48 -5.58
N ILE A 46 -18.74 -3.15 -4.31
CA ILE A 46 -20.11 -3.05 -3.76
C ILE A 46 -20.86 -1.90 -4.43
N SER A 47 -20.19 -0.77 -4.65
CA SER A 47 -20.79 0.43 -5.25
C SER A 47 -21.09 0.24 -6.74
N SER A 48 -20.19 -0.40 -7.50
CA SER A 48 -20.33 -0.63 -8.94
C SER A 48 -21.35 -1.71 -9.28
N GLY A 49 -21.53 -2.71 -8.41
CA GLY A 49 -22.47 -3.82 -8.64
C GLY A 49 -23.94 -3.49 -8.40
N LYS A 50 -24.25 -2.36 -7.76
CA LYS A 50 -25.60 -2.05 -7.25
C LYS A 50 -26.24 -0.78 -7.84
N MET A 51 -25.47 0.09 -8.50
CA MET A 51 -25.90 1.44 -8.83
C MET A 51 -25.47 1.89 -10.24
N GLY A 52 -26.27 2.76 -10.87
CA GLY A 52 -25.85 3.49 -12.07
C GLY A 52 -24.64 4.40 -11.78
N THR A 53 -23.89 4.77 -12.82
CA THR A 53 -22.56 5.39 -12.72
C THR A 53 -22.49 6.60 -11.78
N ASP A 54 -23.45 7.52 -11.85
CA ASP A 54 -23.45 8.72 -11.01
C ASP A 54 -23.72 8.42 -9.53
N SER A 55 -24.67 7.52 -9.25
CA SER A 55 -24.97 7.07 -7.89
C SER A 55 -23.84 6.23 -7.29
N ALA A 56 -23.16 5.41 -8.11
CA ALA A 56 -22.00 4.64 -7.71
C ALA A 56 -20.84 5.57 -7.31
N ASN A 57 -20.58 6.63 -8.07
CA ASN A 57 -19.54 7.62 -7.76
C ASN A 57 -19.80 8.31 -6.40
N GLN A 58 -21.04 8.75 -6.16
CA GLN A 58 -21.37 9.40 -4.89
C GLN A 58 -21.31 8.43 -3.70
N ALA A 59 -21.72 7.19 -3.89
CA ALA A 59 -21.58 6.16 -2.86
C ALA A 59 -20.11 5.84 -2.57
N ALA A 60 -19.26 5.75 -3.59
CA ALA A 60 -17.82 5.53 -3.43
C ALA A 60 -17.16 6.65 -2.61
N VAL A 61 -17.54 7.91 -2.85
CA VAL A 61 -17.09 9.05 -2.02
C VAL A 61 -17.51 8.87 -0.56
N ASN A 62 -18.77 8.50 -0.30
CA ASN A 62 -19.26 8.27 1.05
C ASN A 62 -18.53 7.10 1.74
N TYR A 63 -18.22 6.03 1.02
CA TYR A 63 -17.49 4.89 1.57
C TYR A 63 -16.05 5.25 1.93
N ARG A 64 -15.36 6.05 1.12
CA ARG A 64 -13.98 6.49 1.43
C ARG A 64 -13.91 7.21 2.77
N GLU A 65 -14.84 8.11 3.07
CA GLU A 65 -14.89 8.80 4.37
C GLU A 65 -15.11 7.84 5.54
N VAL A 66 -15.95 6.82 5.37
CA VAL A 66 -16.15 5.78 6.39
C VAL A 66 -14.89 4.94 6.58
N ILE A 67 -14.22 4.57 5.49
CA ILE A 67 -12.97 3.80 5.50
C ILE A 67 -11.86 4.58 6.19
N TYR A 68 -11.70 5.86 5.88
CA TYR A 68 -10.72 6.72 6.53
C TYR A 68 -10.91 6.76 8.04
N LYS A 69 -12.15 6.96 8.50
CA LYS A 69 -12.48 6.91 9.93
C LYS A 69 -12.18 5.55 10.55
N LYS A 70 -12.53 4.45 9.88
CA LYS A 70 -12.26 3.08 10.36
C LYS A 70 -10.77 2.83 10.60
N HIS A 71 -9.92 3.36 9.72
CA HIS A 71 -8.47 3.16 9.77
C HIS A 71 -7.70 4.29 10.45
N ASN A 72 -8.42 5.23 11.10
CA ASN A 72 -7.83 6.41 11.76
C ASN A 72 -6.89 7.22 10.85
N THR A 73 -7.26 7.36 9.58
CA THR A 73 -6.54 8.16 8.58
C THR A 73 -7.47 9.25 8.02
N ASN A 74 -6.96 10.08 7.12
CA ASN A 74 -7.74 11.04 6.35
C ASN A 74 -7.29 11.04 4.87
N HIS A 75 -8.02 11.78 4.03
CA HIS A 75 -7.74 11.88 2.60
C HIS A 75 -6.30 12.35 2.30
N GLN A 76 -5.80 13.36 3.01
CA GLN A 76 -4.47 13.92 2.78
C GLN A 76 -3.39 12.90 3.13
N GLN A 77 -3.44 12.33 4.33
CA GLN A 77 -2.47 11.35 4.81
C GLN A 77 -2.43 10.12 3.88
N PHE A 78 -3.60 9.61 3.48
CA PHE A 78 -3.68 8.53 2.50
C PHE A 78 -3.04 8.91 1.16
N THR A 79 -3.38 10.08 0.62
CA THR A 79 -2.90 10.52 -0.70
C THR A 79 -1.40 10.72 -0.72
N GLU A 80 -0.84 11.37 0.31
CA GLU A 80 0.61 11.57 0.45
C GLU A 80 1.35 10.24 0.60
N SER A 81 0.84 9.34 1.43
CA SER A 81 1.38 7.99 1.61
C SER A 81 1.33 7.18 0.31
N PHE A 82 0.20 7.23 -0.40
CA PHE A 82 0.02 6.53 -1.67
C PHE A 82 0.98 7.05 -2.74
N ASN A 83 1.14 8.38 -2.84
CA ASN A 83 2.10 8.98 -3.75
C ASN A 83 3.54 8.57 -3.44
N PHE A 84 3.91 8.54 -2.16
CA PHE A 84 5.21 8.02 -1.73
C PHE A 84 5.40 6.57 -2.21
N TYR A 85 4.47 5.66 -1.90
CA TYR A 85 4.63 4.26 -2.30
C TYR A 85 4.63 4.08 -3.82
N LYS A 86 3.87 4.90 -4.56
CA LYS A 86 3.82 4.87 -6.03
C LYS A 86 5.18 5.19 -6.66
N GLU A 87 5.98 6.03 -6.03
CA GLU A 87 7.35 6.35 -6.43
C GLU A 87 8.37 5.26 -6.01
N HIS A 88 7.95 4.29 -5.19
CA HIS A 88 8.78 3.20 -4.68
C HIS A 88 8.16 1.83 -5.02
N PRO A 89 8.27 1.37 -6.28
CA PRO A 89 7.56 0.19 -6.78
C PRO A 89 7.75 -1.08 -5.95
N ILE A 90 8.95 -1.35 -5.45
CA ILE A 90 9.22 -2.53 -4.60
C ILE A 90 8.37 -2.52 -3.32
N LEU A 91 8.18 -1.34 -2.70
CA LEU A 91 7.33 -1.21 -1.52
C LEU A 91 5.85 -1.31 -1.90
N MET A 92 5.45 -0.73 -3.02
CA MET A 92 4.08 -0.81 -3.51
C MET A 92 3.68 -2.25 -3.88
N ASP A 93 4.58 -3.01 -4.51
CA ASP A 93 4.37 -4.43 -4.84
C ASP A 93 4.14 -5.25 -3.56
N SER A 94 4.94 -4.99 -2.52
CA SER A 94 4.76 -5.63 -1.20
C SER A 94 3.40 -5.29 -0.59
N ILE A 95 2.96 -4.03 -0.66
CA ILE A 95 1.64 -3.60 -0.19
C ILE A 95 0.54 -4.34 -0.96
N TYR A 96 0.61 -4.40 -2.29
CA TYR A 96 -0.42 -5.05 -3.10
C TYR A 96 -0.45 -6.58 -2.91
N ALA A 97 0.69 -7.23 -2.68
CA ALA A 97 0.71 -8.64 -2.30
C ALA A 97 -0.06 -8.87 -0.99
N GLU A 98 0.07 -7.97 -0.02
CA GLU A 98 -0.70 -8.01 1.22
C GLU A 98 -2.19 -7.72 0.97
N VAL A 99 -2.53 -6.74 0.13
CA VAL A 99 -3.93 -6.45 -0.26
C VAL A 99 -4.60 -7.68 -0.87
N ILE A 100 -3.95 -8.35 -1.83
CA ILE A 100 -4.46 -9.57 -2.46
C ILE A 100 -4.72 -10.64 -1.40
N THR A 101 -3.75 -10.86 -0.51
CA THR A 101 -3.87 -11.83 0.59
C THR A 101 -5.08 -11.51 1.49
N LYS A 102 -5.25 -10.24 1.89
CA LYS A 102 -6.39 -9.81 2.72
C LYS A 102 -7.73 -10.03 2.01
N LEU A 103 -7.81 -9.71 0.71
CA LEU A 103 -9.03 -9.91 -0.08
C LEU A 103 -9.37 -11.40 -0.22
N SER A 104 -8.40 -12.26 -0.52
CA SER A 104 -8.60 -13.71 -0.59
C SER A 104 -9.04 -14.31 0.74
N ASN A 105 -8.48 -13.84 1.85
CA ASN A 105 -8.89 -14.28 3.18
C ASN A 105 -10.34 -13.88 3.50
N LYS A 106 -10.72 -12.63 3.18
CA LYS A 106 -12.11 -12.16 3.34
C LYS A 106 -13.06 -12.98 2.48
N GLU A 107 -12.71 -13.26 1.22
CA GLU A 107 -13.53 -14.09 0.34
C GLU A 107 -13.74 -15.50 0.92
N THR A 108 -12.69 -16.11 1.45
CA THR A 108 -12.76 -17.43 2.09
C THR A 108 -13.66 -17.39 3.33
N GLU A 109 -13.58 -16.34 4.15
CA GLU A 109 -14.47 -16.16 5.30
C GLU A 109 -15.94 -16.03 4.89
N TYR A 110 -16.23 -15.32 3.79
CA TYR A 110 -17.59 -15.18 3.27
C TYR A 110 -18.13 -16.48 2.67
N ARG A 111 -17.30 -17.27 1.98
CA ARG A 111 -17.71 -18.55 1.37
C ARG A 111 -17.87 -19.69 2.38
N GLY A 112 -17.20 -19.59 3.53
CA GLY A 112 -17.30 -20.59 4.61
C GLY A 112 -18.48 -20.41 5.56
N LYS A 113 -19.28 -19.36 5.38
CA LYS A 113 -20.57 -19.13 6.06
C LYS A 113 -21.72 -19.53 5.15
#